data_AF-A0A962TZB2-F1
#
_entry.id   AF-A0A962TZB2-F1
#
_cell.length_a   1.000
_cell.length_b   1.000
_cell.length_c   1.000
_cell.angle_alpha   90.00
_cell.angle_beta   90.00
_cell.angle_gamma   90.00
#
_symmetry.space_group_name_H-M   'P 1'
#
loop_
_entity.id
_entity.type
_entity.pdbx_description
1 polymer ?
#
loop_
_entity_poly.entity_id
_entity_poly.type
_entity_poly.pdbx_seq_one_letter_code
_entity_poly.pdbx_strand_id
1 'polypeptide(L)' 'MTGAQLTMGPILFHWPADKKRDFYFRIADEAPVDTVYIGEVVCSKRAPFFEAHCDEVAERLTKAGKKVVFSSLAEIMIPR' A
#
# COMPACT_ATOMS: atom_id res chain seq x y z
N MET A 1 9.11 19.34 -12.89
CA MET A 1 9.73 18.02 -12.64
C MET A 1 9.76 17.28 -13.97
N THR A 2 10.94 17.10 -14.55
CA THR A 2 11.18 16.56 -15.91
C THR A 2 11.91 15.21 -15.86
N GLY A 3 11.54 14.34 -14.89
CA GLY A 3 12.05 12.98 -14.74
C GLY A 3 10.96 11.93 -14.94
N ALA A 4 11.35 10.68 -15.23
CA ALA A 4 10.42 9.56 -15.36
C ALA A 4 9.70 9.28 -14.03
N GLN A 5 8.39 9.06 -14.08
CA GLN A 5 7.61 8.73 -12.89
C GLN A 5 7.66 7.23 -12.59
N LEU A 6 8.01 6.88 -11.36
CA LEU A 6 8.06 5.51 -10.87
C LEU A 6 6.87 5.22 -9.94
N THR A 7 6.19 4.12 -10.23
CA THR A 7 5.01 3.67 -9.48
C THR A 7 5.28 2.32 -8.84
N MET A 8 4.95 2.21 -7.55
CA MET A 8 4.99 0.96 -6.79
C MET A 8 3.58 0.38 -6.66
N GLY A 9 3.41 -0.87 -7.11
CA GLY A 9 2.17 -1.63 -6.91
C GLY A 9 1.97 -2.11 -5.47
N PRO A 10 0.78 -2.65 -5.15
CA PRO A 10 0.48 -3.16 -3.82
C PRO A 10 1.21 -4.48 -3.53
N ILE A 11 1.41 -4.80 -2.25
CA ILE A 11 2.05 -6.06 -1.83
C ILE A 11 1.13 -7.25 -2.11
N LEU A 12 1.63 -8.18 -2.95
CA LEU A 12 0.89 -9.38 -3.35
C LEU A 12 1.02 -10.54 -2.35
N PHE A 13 2.03 -10.52 -1.48
CA PHE A 13 2.29 -11.57 -0.50
C PHE A 13 1.56 -11.34 0.83
N HIS A 14 1.16 -12.44 1.50
CA HIS A 14 0.51 -12.37 2.80
C HIS A 14 1.55 -12.23 3.92
N TRP A 15 2.00 -11.00 4.16
CA TRP A 15 2.92 -10.69 5.25
C TRP A 15 2.17 -10.41 6.56
N PRO A 16 2.82 -10.60 7.72
CA PRO A 16 2.33 -10.04 8.98
C PRO A 16 2.08 -8.54 8.84
N ALA A 17 1.02 -8.06 9.49
CA ALA A 17 0.53 -6.68 9.37
C ALA A 17 1.62 -5.64 9.68
N ASP A 18 2.33 -5.80 10.80
CA ASP A 18 3.43 -4.91 11.20
C ASP A 18 4.55 -4.88 10.17
N LYS A 19 4.93 -6.04 9.63
CA LYS A 19 5.97 -6.13 8.58
C LYS A 19 5.54 -5.37 7.32
N LYS A 20 4.26 -5.47 6.94
CA LYS A 20 3.70 -4.74 5.78
C LYS A 20 3.67 -3.23 6.05
N ARG A 21 3.27 -2.80 7.26
CA ARG A 21 3.31 -1.39 7.68
C ARG A 21 4.72 -0.82 7.63
N ASP A 22 5.67 -1.49 8.28
CA ASP A 22 7.05 -1.02 8.38
C ASP A 22 7.75 -0.96 7.02
N PHE A 23 7.38 -1.86 6.10
CA PHE A 23 7.81 -1.77 4.71
C PHE A 23 7.36 -0.44 4.08
N TYR A 24 6.07 -0.07 4.18
CA TYR A 24 5.60 1.20 3.62
C TYR A 24 6.20 2.42 4.31
N PHE A 25 6.54 2.34 5.59
CA PHE A 25 7.27 3.42 6.27
C PHE A 25 8.65 3.63 5.67
N ARG A 26 9.37 2.55 5.40
CA ARG A 26 10.65 2.62 4.67
C ARG A 26 10.47 3.14 3.25
N ILE A 27 9.37 2.82 2.56
CA ILE A 27 9.07 3.39 1.24
C ILE A 27 8.83 4.90 1.32
N ALA A 28 8.16 5.38 2.36
CA ALA A 28 7.99 6.82 2.58
C ALA A 28 9.35 7.51 2.77
N ASP A 29 10.24 6.91 3.55
CA ASP A 29 11.47 7.56 4.00
C ASP A 29 12.65 7.42 3.01
N GLU A 30 12.74 6.28 2.28
CA GLU A 30 13.96 5.89 1.56
C GLU A 30 13.75 5.78 0.03
N ALA A 31 12.53 5.51 -0.45
CA ALA A 31 12.34 5.05 -1.83
C ALA A 31 12.11 6.20 -2.84
N PRO A 32 12.82 6.21 -3.99
CA PRO A 32 12.63 7.17 -5.06
C PRO A 32 11.44 6.78 -5.97
N VAL A 33 10.26 6.58 -5.39
CA VAL A 33 8.99 6.36 -6.11
C VAL A 33 8.07 7.56 -5.94
N ASP A 34 7.21 7.81 -6.92
CA ASP A 34 6.27 8.94 -6.91
C ASP A 34 4.88 8.50 -6.45
N THR A 35 4.42 7.33 -6.90
CA THR A 35 3.09 6.79 -6.58
C THR A 35 3.20 5.44 -5.88
N VAL A 36 2.41 5.24 -4.83
CA VAL A 36 2.39 4.00 -4.04
C VAL A 36 0.96 3.50 -3.91
N TYR A 37 0.74 2.27 -4.34
CA TYR A 37 -0.52 1.57 -4.20
C TYR A 37 -0.54 0.80 -2.87
N ILE A 38 -1.56 1.05 -2.06
CA ILE A 38 -1.77 0.40 -0.76
C ILE A 38 -3.13 -0.28 -0.71
N GLY A 39 -3.34 -1.16 0.27
CA GLY A 39 -4.56 -1.95 0.42
C GLY A 39 -4.35 -3.43 0.14
N GLU A 40 -5.43 -4.12 -0.25
CA GLU A 40 -5.47 -5.56 -0.51
C GLU A 40 -6.16 -5.82 -1.84
N VAL A 41 -5.46 -6.51 -2.75
CA VAL A 41 -5.91 -6.79 -4.11
C VAL A 41 -6.18 -8.27 -4.37
N VAL A 42 -5.71 -9.16 -3.50
CA VAL A 42 -5.66 -10.61 -3.74
C VAL A 42 -6.86 -11.31 -3.13
N CYS A 43 -7.07 -11.19 -1.81
CA CYS A 43 -8.12 -11.95 -1.12
C CYS A 43 -8.72 -11.16 0.03
N SER A 44 -10.05 -11.06 0.08
CA SER A 44 -10.77 -10.39 1.16
C SER A 44 -10.43 -10.84 2.54
N LYS A 45 -10.16 -12.13 2.71
CA LYS A 45 -9.83 -12.72 4.02
C LYS A 45 -8.55 -12.13 4.61
N ARG A 46 -7.69 -11.52 3.78
CA ARG A 46 -6.46 -10.85 4.22
C ARG A 46 -6.66 -9.38 4.61
N ALA A 47 -7.67 -8.71 4.04
CA ALA A 47 -7.86 -7.28 4.24
C ALA A 47 -7.96 -6.85 5.73
N PRO A 48 -8.72 -7.55 6.60
CA PRO A 48 -8.87 -7.14 8.00
C PRO A 48 -7.56 -7.07 8.79
N PHE A 49 -6.53 -7.81 8.40
CA PHE A 49 -5.24 -7.81 9.10
C PHE A 49 -4.46 -6.50 8.89
N PHE A 50 -4.67 -5.81 7.78
CA PHE A 50 -3.92 -4.58 7.45
C PHE A 50 -4.79 -3.32 7.49
N GLU A 51 -6.11 -3.46 7.48
CA GLU A 51 -7.06 -2.34 7.45
C GLU A 51 -6.81 -1.32 8.58
N ALA A 52 -6.49 -1.79 9.78
CA ALA A 52 -6.15 -0.92 10.92
C ALA A 52 -4.88 -0.06 10.73
N HIS A 53 -3.99 -0.43 9.81
CA HIS A 53 -2.76 0.32 9.50
C HIS A 53 -2.87 1.17 8.23
N CYS A 54 -3.95 1.02 7.43
CA CYS A 54 -4.07 1.69 6.14
C CYS A 54 -3.98 3.22 6.27
N ASP A 55 -4.69 3.81 7.23
CA ASP A 55 -4.73 5.26 7.40
C ASP A 55 -3.37 5.83 7.83
N GLU A 56 -2.72 5.18 8.81
CA GLU A 56 -1.38 5.56 9.29
C GLU A 56 -0.34 5.50 8.16
N VAL A 57 -0.39 4.44 7.36
CA VAL A 57 0.49 4.26 6.18
C VAL A 57 0.21 5.32 5.11
N ALA A 58 -1.06 5.59 4.81
CA ALA A 58 -1.45 6.59 3.82
C ALA A 58 -1.00 7.99 4.24
N GLU A 59 -1.17 8.34 5.51
CA GLU A 59 -0.75 9.63 6.06
C GLU A 59 0.77 9.81 5.96
N ARG A 60 1.55 8.81 6.38
CA ARG A 60 3.01 8.89 6.32
C ARG A 60 3.53 9.01 4.88
N LEU A 61 3.01 8.19 3.97
CA LEU A 61 3.38 8.25 2.55
C LEU A 61 3.04 9.62 1.93
N THR A 62 1.87 10.17 2.27
CA THR A 62 1.44 11.49 1.79
C THR A 62 2.35 12.60 2.33
N LYS A 63 2.71 12.55 3.63
CA LYS A 63 3.67 13.50 4.24
C LYS A 63 5.06 13.42 3.60
N ALA A 64 5.46 12.25 3.11
CA ALA A 64 6.69 12.05 2.33
C ALA A 64 6.58 12.49 0.86
N GLY A 65 5.47 13.12 0.47
CA GLY A 65 5.25 13.62 -0.90
C GLY A 65 4.88 12.54 -1.92
N LYS A 66 4.51 11.33 -1.47
CA LYS A 66 4.06 10.25 -2.36
C LYS A 66 2.59 10.44 -2.71
N LYS A 67 2.24 10.18 -3.97
CA LYS A 67 0.83 9.99 -4.35
C LYS A 67 0.38 8.61 -3.87
N VAL A 68 -0.60 8.58 -2.97
CA VAL A 68 -1.17 7.32 -2.45
C VAL A 68 -2.38 6.93 -3.27
N VAL A 69 -2.46 5.65 -3.65
CA VAL A 69 -3.63 5.07 -4.33
C VAL A 69 -4.14 3.89 -3.52
N PHE A 70 -5.39 3.96 -3.08
CA PHE A 70 -6.07 2.83 -2.42
C PHE A 70 -6.50 1.80 -3.47
N SER A 71 -6.14 0.56 -3.22
CA SER A 71 -6.43 -0.58 -4.10
C SER A 71 -7.52 -1.45 -3.48
N SER A 72 -8.48 -1.83 -4.33
CA SER A 72 -9.51 -2.81 -3.99
C SER A 72 -9.17 -4.18 -4.60
N LEU A 73 -9.96 -5.18 -4.23
CA LEU A 73 -9.84 -6.55 -4.71
C LEU A 73 -9.94 -6.62 -6.24
N ALA A 74 -9.00 -7.32 -6.86
CA ALA A 74 -8.94 -7.53 -8.31
C ALA A 74 -9.53 -8.88 -8.73
N GLU A 75 -9.64 -9.82 -7.79
CA GLU A 75 -10.17 -11.18 -8.01
C GLU A 75 -11.68 -11.25 -7.69
N ILE A 76 -12.38 -12.21 -8.34
CA ILE A 76 -13.80 -12.47 -8.08
C ILE A 76 -13.98 -12.92 -6.64
N MET A 77 -14.99 -12.33 -5.99
CA MET A 77 -15.28 -12.58 -4.60
C MET A 77 -16.72 -13.05 -4.41
N ILE A 78 -16.88 -14.06 -3.56
CA ILE A 78 -18.16 -14.32 -2.90
C ILE A 78 -18.43 -13.21 -1.87
N PRO A 79 -19.71 -12.83 -1.64
CA PRO A 79 -20.09 -11.87 -0.61
C PRO A 79 -19.50 -12.26 0.76
N ARG A 80 -19.13 -11.24 1.54
CA ARG A 80 -18.62 -11.43 2.91
C ARG A 80 -19.74 -11.76 3.88
#